data_AF-A0A832DES6-F1
#
_entry.id   AF-A0A832DES6-F1
#
_cell.length_a   1.000
_cell.length_b   1.000
_cell.length_c   1.000
_cell.angle_alpha   90.00
_cell.angle_beta   90.00
_cell.angle_gamma   90.00
#
_symmetry.space_group_name_H-M   'P 1'
#
loop_
_entity.id
_entity.type
_entity.pdbx_description
1 polymer ?
#
loop_
_entity_poly.entity_id
_entity_poly.type
_entity_poly.pdbx_seq_one_letter_code
_entity_poly.pdbx_strand_id
1 'polypeptide(L)'
;EVLNKIGVKVNTVKSGENKDILYPTKSLTPEQKQLLEKTVMDVYDQFLDAIVKYRPIKKDVLKTYADGRVFSGREAQKLGLVDKLGNIQDAIKEAKSLAKLPEDAPVVEIKPQKPLLEEILKSKFPIEKPKSGIYYIMAF
;
A
#
# COMPACT_ATOMS: atom_id res chain seq x y z
N GLU A 1 0.41 -12.69 27.81
CA GLU A 1 -0.58 -13.24 28.78
C GLU A 1 -1.23 -14.56 28.34
N VAL A 2 -1.74 -14.69 27.11
CA VAL A 2 -2.40 -15.93 26.64
C VAL A 2 -1.46 -17.14 26.67
N LEU A 3 -0.22 -17.01 26.18
CA LEU A 3 0.75 -18.12 26.15
C LEU A 3 1.08 -18.68 27.54
N ASN A 4 1.17 -17.80 28.56
CA ASN A 4 1.39 -18.23 29.94
C ASN A 4 0.20 -19.04 30.49
N LYS A 5 -1.04 -18.68 30.10
CA LYS A 5 -2.26 -19.40 30.53
C LYS A 5 -2.37 -20.80 29.91
N ILE A 6 -1.80 -21.03 28.73
CA ILE A 6 -1.77 -22.34 28.07
C ILE A 6 -0.45 -23.11 28.30
N GLY A 7 0.39 -22.65 29.23
CA GLY A 7 1.62 -23.34 29.62
C GLY A 7 2.76 -23.27 28.60
N VAL A 8 2.68 -22.42 27.58
CA VAL A 8 3.72 -22.27 26.56
C VAL A 8 4.79 -21.29 27.04
N LYS A 9 6.03 -21.77 27.18
CA LYS A 9 7.22 -20.95 27.47
C LYS A 9 7.97 -20.65 26.18
N VAL A 10 8.32 -19.38 25.98
CA VAL A 10 9.10 -18.95 24.83
C VAL A 10 10.45 -18.44 25.29
N ASN A 11 11.51 -19.14 24.89
CA ASN A 11 12.89 -18.74 25.13
C ASN A 11 13.45 -18.12 23.85
N THR A 12 13.98 -16.89 23.93
CA THR A 12 14.61 -16.22 22.79
C THR A 12 16.10 -16.08 23.05
N VAL A 13 16.92 -16.69 22.20
CA VAL A 13 18.37 -16.45 22.16
C VAL A 13 18.63 -15.46 21.02
N LYS A 14 19.25 -14.33 21.33
CA LYS A 14 19.49 -13.25 20.37
C LYS A 14 20.89 -12.67 20.54
N SER A 15 21.50 -12.28 19.42
CA SER A 15 22.84 -11.68 19.38
C SER A 15 22.84 -10.16 19.56
N GLY A 16 21.67 -9.53 19.74
CA GLY A 16 21.56 -8.10 19.95
C GLY A 16 20.24 -7.74 20.60
N GLU A 17 20.23 -6.63 21.33
CA GLU A 17 19.13 -6.24 22.23
C GLU A 17 17.78 -6.08 21.52
N ASN A 18 17.77 -5.48 20.33
CA ASN A 18 16.54 -5.16 19.59
C ASN A 18 16.21 -6.16 18.46
N LYS A 19 16.90 -7.29 18.35
CA LYS A 19 16.68 -8.27 17.26
C LYS A 19 15.35 -9.03 17.35
N ASP A 20 14.63 -8.87 18.45
CA ASP A 20 13.28 -9.40 18.70
C ASP A 20 12.28 -8.29 19.05
N ILE A 21 12.56 -7.04 18.66
CA ILE A 21 11.78 -5.86 19.08
C ILE A 21 10.29 -5.93 18.70
N LEU A 22 9.93 -6.56 17.57
CA LEU A 22 8.53 -6.75 17.15
C LEU A 22 8.00 -8.15 17.48
N TYR A 23 8.65 -8.85 18.41
CA TYR A 23 8.24 -10.21 18.74
C TYR A 23 6.90 -10.22 19.49
N PRO A 24 5.85 -10.90 18.98
CA PRO A 24 4.47 -10.71 19.46
C PRO A 24 4.20 -11.08 20.92
N THR A 25 5.12 -11.81 21.56
CA THR A 25 4.92 -12.37 22.90
C THR A 25 5.53 -11.51 24.01
N LYS A 26 6.24 -10.43 23.65
CA LYS A 26 6.91 -9.51 24.57
C LYS A 26 6.34 -8.10 24.40
N SER A 27 6.25 -7.37 25.51
CA SER A 27 5.94 -5.95 25.48
C SER A 27 7.19 -5.15 25.13
N LEU A 28 7.01 -4.04 24.43
CA LEU A 28 8.08 -3.09 24.10
C LEU A 28 8.58 -2.38 25.35
N THR A 29 9.90 -2.20 25.48
CA THR A 29 10.45 -1.23 26.44
C THR A 29 10.17 0.21 25.99
N PRO A 30 10.25 1.22 26.87
CA PRO A 30 10.11 2.63 26.47
C PRO A 30 11.06 3.03 25.35
N GLU A 31 12.32 2.59 25.40
CA GLU A 31 13.36 2.88 24.41
C GLU A 31 13.03 2.24 23.05
N GLN A 32 12.55 0.99 23.08
CA GLN A 32 12.11 0.27 21.88
C GLN A 32 10.88 0.92 21.24
N LYS A 33 9.93 1.38 22.07
CA LYS A 33 8.75 2.11 21.60
C LYS A 33 9.17 3.42 20.92
N GLN A 34 10.05 4.19 21.55
CA GLN A 34 10.55 5.44 20.98
C GLN A 34 11.31 5.22 19.66
N LEU A 35 12.10 4.14 19.56
CA LEU A 35 12.79 3.76 18.34
C LEU A 35 11.79 3.51 17.19
N LEU A 36 10.75 2.71 17.44
CA LEU A 36 9.73 2.41 16.44
C LEU A 36 8.88 3.64 16.09
N GLU A 37 8.51 4.46 17.08
CA GLU A 37 7.81 5.73 16.86
C GLU A 37 8.62 6.66 15.96
N LYS A 38 9.93 6.78 16.19
CA LYS A 38 10.82 7.56 15.32
C LYS A 38 10.81 7.04 13.88
N THR A 39 10.85 5.71 13.69
CA THR A 39 10.76 5.11 12.35
C THR A 39 9.42 5.40 11.69
N VAL A 40 8.31 5.30 12.43
CA VAL A 40 6.97 5.62 11.90
C VAL A 40 6.87 7.09 11.52
N MET A 41 7.38 7.99 12.36
CA MET A 41 7.37 9.44 12.11
C MET A 41 8.24 9.83 10.92
N ASP A 42 9.37 9.14 10.70
CA ASP A 42 10.20 9.35 9.52
C ASP A 42 9.46 9.01 8.21
N VAL A 43 8.81 7.84 8.17
CA VAL A 43 7.96 7.44 7.02
C VAL A 43 6.77 8.38 6.84
N TYR A 44 6.17 8.84 7.93
CA TYR A 44 5.08 9.81 7.91
C TYR A 44 5.53 11.15 7.32
N ASP A 45 6.68 11.68 7.73
CA ASP A 45 7.20 12.93 7.19
C ASP A 45 7.56 12.79 5.69
N GLN A 46 8.11 11.65 5.27
CA GLN A 46 8.33 11.35 3.84
C GLN A 46 7.02 11.36 3.04
N PHE A 47 5.94 10.80 3.58
CA PHE A 47 4.61 10.83 2.96
C PHE A 47 4.10 12.26 2.79
N LEU A 48 4.22 13.09 3.84
CA LEU A 48 3.83 14.50 3.76
C LEU A 48 4.66 15.26 2.73
N ASP A 49 5.97 15.03 2.69
CA ASP A 49 6.88 15.67 1.74
C ASP A 49 6.55 15.32 0.29
N ALA A 50 6.19 14.06 0.03
CA ALA A 50 5.73 13.62 -1.29
C ALA A 50 4.47 14.38 -1.74
N ILE A 51 3.53 14.66 -0.83
CA ILE A 51 2.29 15.38 -1.14
C ILE A 51 2.59 16.85 -1.44
N VAL A 52 3.26 17.55 -0.53
CA VAL A 52 3.50 19.00 -0.66
C VAL A 52 4.42 19.35 -1.83
N LYS A 53 5.21 18.39 -2.33
CA LYS A 53 6.01 18.55 -3.55
C LYS A 53 5.15 18.83 -4.78
N TYR A 54 3.96 18.23 -4.87
CA TYR A 54 3.11 18.32 -6.07
C TYR A 54 1.76 19.00 -5.80
N ARG A 55 1.35 19.11 -4.54
CA ARG A 55 0.12 19.78 -4.13
C ARG A 55 0.46 21.13 -3.50
N PRO A 56 -0.22 22.23 -3.87
CA PRO A 56 0.00 23.56 -3.30
C PRO A 56 -0.61 23.67 -1.88
N ILE A 57 -0.19 22.77 -0.98
CA ILE A 57 -0.67 22.64 0.39
C ILE A 57 0.53 22.84 1.31
N LYS A 58 0.42 23.73 2.29
CA LYS A 58 1.47 23.89 3.30
C LYS A 58 1.54 22.64 4.20
N LYS A 59 2.75 22.16 4.49
CA LYS A 59 2.96 20.95 5.32
C LYS A 59 2.24 21.02 6.67
N ASP A 60 2.26 22.20 7.33
CA ASP A 60 1.57 22.40 8.60
C ASP A 60 0.05 22.28 8.49
N VAL A 61 -0.53 22.75 7.38
CA VAL A 61 -1.96 22.61 7.10
C VAL A 61 -2.29 21.15 6.81
N LEU A 62 -1.48 20.47 6.00
CA LEU A 62 -1.64 19.05 5.69
C LEU A 62 -1.64 18.19 6.96
N LYS A 63 -0.74 18.48 7.92
CA LYS A 63 -0.68 17.77 9.22
C LYS A 63 -1.98 17.81 10.01
N THR A 64 -2.82 18.82 9.83
CA THR A 64 -4.10 18.93 10.56
C THR A 64 -5.14 17.88 10.16
N TYR A 65 -4.98 17.26 8.99
CA TYR A 65 -5.93 16.26 8.47
C TYR A 65 -5.25 15.00 7.90
N ALA A 66 -3.92 14.92 7.90
CA ALA A 66 -3.15 13.73 7.53
C ALA A 66 -2.92 12.83 8.76
N ASP A 67 -4.00 12.26 9.31
CA ASP A 67 -3.98 11.41 10.51
C ASP A 67 -4.38 9.95 10.24
N GLY A 68 -4.44 9.57 8.96
CA GLY A 68 -4.79 8.21 8.52
C GLY A 68 -6.28 7.99 8.25
N ARG A 69 -7.13 9.00 8.43
CA ARG A 69 -8.55 8.92 8.04
C ARG A 69 -8.73 8.81 6.53
N VAL A 70 -9.88 8.28 6.11
CA VAL A 70 -10.28 8.17 4.71
C VAL A 70 -11.12 9.40 4.32
N PHE A 71 -10.93 9.89 3.09
CA PHE A 71 -11.74 10.98 2.52
C PHE A 71 -12.59 10.46 1.35
N SER A 72 -13.82 10.98 1.22
CA SER A 72 -14.55 10.88 -0.03
C SER A 72 -13.87 11.71 -1.14
N GLY A 73 -14.13 11.39 -2.40
CA GLY A 73 -13.59 12.17 -3.53
C GLY A 73 -13.91 13.67 -3.41
N ARG A 74 -15.12 14.02 -2.99
CA ARG A 74 -15.54 15.42 -2.79
C ARG A 74 -14.73 16.13 -1.71
N GLU A 75 -14.44 15.46 -0.60
CA GLU A 75 -13.60 16.03 0.46
C GLU A 75 -12.16 16.16 -0.01
N ALA A 76 -11.62 15.13 -0.67
CA ALA A 76 -10.28 15.17 -1.23
C ALA A 76 -10.11 16.34 -2.21
N GLN A 77 -11.12 16.63 -3.04
CA GLN A 77 -11.09 17.77 -3.95
C GLN A 77 -11.09 19.10 -3.19
N LYS A 78 -11.95 19.26 -2.17
CA LYS A 78 -11.99 20.47 -1.34
C LYS A 78 -10.68 20.72 -0.60
N LEU A 79 -9.99 19.65 -0.19
CA LEU A 79 -8.69 19.68 0.48
C LEU A 79 -7.50 19.82 -0.50
N GLY A 80 -7.75 19.86 -1.82
CA GLY A 80 -6.71 19.97 -2.84
C GLY A 80 -5.86 18.71 -3.03
N LEU A 81 -6.31 17.57 -2.50
CA LEU A 81 -5.64 16.27 -2.65
C LEU A 81 -5.86 15.65 -4.03
N VAL A 82 -6.94 16.02 -4.72
CA VAL A 82 -7.23 15.64 -6.12
C VAL A 82 -7.65 16.87 -6.92
N ASP A 83 -7.45 16.82 -8.24
CA ASP A 83 -7.69 17.97 -9.13
C ASP A 83 -9.15 18.04 -9.58
N LYS A 84 -9.73 16.90 -9.97
CA LYS A 84 -11.06 16.81 -10.56
C LYS A 84 -11.79 15.55 -10.08
N LEU A 85 -13.12 15.62 -10.07
CA LEU A 85 -13.99 14.47 -9.91
C LEU A 85 -14.42 13.98 -11.29
N GLY A 86 -14.42 12.67 -11.48
CA GLY A 86 -14.80 12.04 -12.73
C GLY A 86 -14.64 10.54 -12.67
N ASN A 87 -14.99 9.89 -13.77
CA ASN A 87 -14.76 8.47 -13.99
C ASN A 87 -13.49 8.23 -14.85
N ILE A 88 -13.26 6.98 -15.22
CA ILE A 88 -12.10 6.61 -16.04
C ILE A 88 -12.12 7.23 -17.45
N GLN A 89 -13.29 7.46 -18.04
CA GLN A 89 -13.41 8.09 -19.36
C GLN A 89 -13.02 9.57 -19.31
N ASP A 90 -13.40 10.27 -18.24
CA ASP A 90 -12.97 11.64 -17.99
C ASP A 90 -11.45 11.74 -17.86
N ALA A 91 -10.84 10.80 -17.12
CA ALA A 91 -9.39 10.72 -16.96
C ALA A 91 -8.66 10.43 -18.28
N ILE A 92 -9.19 9.52 -19.12
CA ILE A 92 -8.63 9.22 -20.45
C ILE A 92 -8.70 10.45 -21.35
N LYS A 93 -9.85 11.15 -21.37
CA LYS A 93 -10.04 12.35 -22.19
C LYS A 93 -9.06 13.46 -21.77
N GLU A 94 -8.92 13.70 -20.48
CA GLU A 94 -7.97 14.68 -19.95
C GLU A 94 -6.52 14.30 -20.30
N ALA A 95 -6.15 13.02 -20.14
CA ALA A 95 -4.81 12.54 -20.49
C ALA A 95 -4.48 12.72 -21.98
N LYS A 96 -5.43 12.43 -22.89
CA LYS A 96 -5.29 12.70 -24.33
C LYS A 96 -5.07 14.18 -24.60
N SER A 97 -5.85 15.05 -23.96
CA SER A 97 -5.73 16.50 -24.09
C SER A 97 -4.36 17.00 -23.61
N LEU A 98 -3.88 16.55 -22.46
CA LEU A 98 -2.57 16.92 -21.90
C LEU A 98 -1.41 16.44 -22.78
N ALA A 99 -1.57 15.25 -23.39
CA ALA A 99 -0.60 14.67 -24.33
C ALA A 99 -0.70 15.22 -25.76
N LYS A 100 -1.66 16.11 -26.04
CA LYS A 100 -1.95 16.66 -27.38
C LYS A 100 -2.26 15.58 -28.44
N LEU A 101 -2.99 14.54 -28.02
CA LEU A 101 -3.43 13.45 -28.88
C LEU A 101 -4.86 13.70 -29.41
N PRO A 102 -5.22 13.14 -30.57
CA PRO A 102 -6.58 13.22 -31.09
C PRO A 102 -7.56 12.41 -30.22
N GLU A 103 -8.85 12.77 -30.26
CA GLU A 103 -9.87 12.13 -29.41
C GLU A 103 -10.04 10.64 -29.72
N ASP A 104 -9.79 10.22 -30.96
CA ASP A 104 -9.87 8.84 -31.42
C ASP A 104 -8.61 8.01 -31.15
N ALA A 105 -7.58 8.60 -30.52
CA ALA A 105 -6.35 7.89 -30.19
C ALA A 105 -6.66 6.58 -29.42
N PRO A 106 -6.08 5.43 -29.84
CA PRO A 106 -6.40 4.14 -29.22
C PRO A 106 -5.90 4.08 -27.78
N VAL A 107 -6.71 3.50 -26.90
CA VAL A 107 -6.35 3.24 -25.51
C VAL A 107 -6.16 1.75 -25.34
N VAL A 108 -4.98 1.34 -24.90
CA VAL A 108 -4.62 -0.07 -24.73
C VAL A 108 -4.35 -0.35 -23.27
N GLU A 109 -5.04 -1.35 -22.72
CA GLU A 109 -4.76 -1.87 -21.38
C GLU A 109 -3.55 -2.82 -21.45
N ILE A 110 -2.44 -2.45 -20.81
CA ILE A 110 -1.27 -3.32 -20.71
C ILE A 110 -1.54 -4.37 -19.63
N LYS A 111 -1.79 -5.62 -20.05
CA LYS A 111 -1.92 -6.75 -19.14
C LYS A 111 -0.56 -7.44 -18.96
N PRO A 112 -0.19 -7.86 -17.75
CA PRO A 112 1.02 -8.65 -17.55
C PRO A 112 0.94 -9.91 -18.42
N GLN A 113 2.01 -10.20 -19.16
CA GLN A 113 2.09 -11.42 -19.96
C GLN A 113 2.09 -12.63 -19.03
N LYS A 114 1.21 -13.60 -19.29
CA LYS A 114 1.21 -14.85 -18.55
C LYS A 114 2.41 -15.69 -19.01
N PRO A 115 3.05 -16.46 -18.11
CA PRO A 115 4.10 -17.39 -18.52
C PRO A 115 3.59 -18.37 -19.57
N LEU A 116 4.41 -18.67 -20.57
CA LEU A 116 4.07 -19.57 -21.69
C LEU A 116 3.54 -20.94 -21.20
N LEU A 117 4.05 -21.42 -20.06
CA LEU A 117 3.59 -22.66 -19.44
C LEU A 117 2.12 -22.57 -18.97
N GLU A 118 1.68 -21.44 -18.43
CA GLU A 118 0.28 -21.24 -18.01
C GLU A 118 -0.67 -21.23 -19.20
N GLU A 119 -0.24 -20.70 -20.35
CA GLU A 119 -1.02 -20.65 -21.59
C GLU A 119 -1.14 -22.04 -22.25
N ILE A 120 -0.05 -22.81 -22.26
CA ILE A 120 -0.05 -24.20 -22.77
C ILE A 120 -0.84 -25.13 -21.85
N LEU A 121 -0.70 -24.98 -20.52
CA LEU A 121 -1.41 -25.82 -19.56
C LEU A 121 -2.94 -25.61 -19.66
N LYS A 122 -3.39 -24.35 -19.80
CA LYS A 122 -4.82 -24.01 -19.96
C LYS A 122 -5.42 -24.42 -21.29
N SER A 123 -4.65 -24.36 -22.38
CA SER A 123 -5.13 -24.76 -23.70
C SER A 123 -5.27 -26.27 -23.85
N LYS A 124 -4.41 -27.06 -23.18
CA LYS A 124 -4.48 -28.53 -23.19
C LYS A 124 -5.35 -29.12 -22.08
N PHE A 125 -5.48 -28.44 -20.95
CA PHE A 125 -6.35 -28.84 -19.85
C PHE A 125 -7.10 -27.60 -19.35
N PRO A 126 -8.44 -27.54 -19.50
CA PRO A 126 -9.24 -26.47 -18.90
C PRO A 126 -9.32 -26.68 -17.38
N ILE A 127 -8.18 -26.51 -16.70
CA ILE A 127 -8.10 -26.55 -15.25
C ILE A 127 -8.63 -25.20 -14.77
N GLU A 128 -9.87 -25.18 -14.31
CA GLU A 128 -10.35 -24.08 -13.47
C GLU A 128 -9.39 -23.93 -12.29
N LYS A 129 -8.94 -22.68 -12.05
CA LYS A 129 -8.07 -22.40 -10.90
C LYS A 129 -8.75 -22.96 -9.65
N PRO A 130 -8.14 -23.89 -8.90
CA PRO A 130 -8.74 -24.34 -7.66
C PRO A 130 -8.88 -23.13 -6.75
N LYS A 131 -10.09 -22.90 -6.24
CA LYS A 131 -10.41 -21.85 -5.25
C LYS A 131 -9.80 -22.20 -3.88
N SER A 132 -8.54 -22.62 -3.85
CA SER A 132 -7.82 -23.04 -2.66
C SER A 132 -6.78 -21.99 -2.30
N GLY A 133 -6.80 -21.53 -1.04
CA GLY A 133 -5.93 -20.47 -0.53
C GLY A 133 -4.43 -20.79 -0.56
N ILE A 134 -4.05 -22.04 -0.80
CA ILE A 134 -2.64 -22.47 -0.91
C ILE A 134 -1.97 -21.82 -2.13
N TYR A 135 -2.72 -21.52 -3.19
CA TYR A 135 -2.18 -20.94 -4.44
C TYR A 135 -1.66 -19.51 -4.27
N TYR A 136 -2.12 -18.78 -3.25
CA TYR A 136 -1.64 -17.41 -2.97
C TYR A 136 -0.32 -17.38 -2.18
N ILE A 137 0.08 -18.49 -1.54
CA ILE A 137 1.30 -18.55 -0.71
C ILE A 137 2.56 -18.68 -1.59
N MET A 138 2.43 -19.22 -2.81
CA MET A 138 3.55 -19.38 -3.74
C MET A 138 3.79 -18.18 -4.68
N ALA A 139 3.13 -17.04 -4.44
CA ALA A 139 3.24 -15.83 -5.26
C ALA A 139 4.08 -14.71 -4.61
N PHE A 140 4.90 -15.03 -3.61
CA PHE A 140 5.91 -14.14 -3.03
C PHE A 140 7.32 -14.63 -3.36
#